data_AF-A0A0Q8IUK9-F1
#
_entry.id   AF-A0A0Q8IUK9-F1
#
_cell.length_a   1.000
_cell.length_b   1.000
_cell.length_c   1.000
_cell.angle_alpha   90.00
_cell.angle_beta   90.00
_cell.angle_gamma   90.00
#
_symmetry.space_group_name_H-M   'P 1'
#
loop_
_entity.id
_entity.type
_entity.pdbx_description
1 polymer ?
#
loop_
_entity_poly.entity_id
_entity_poly.type
_entity_poly.pdbx_seq_one_letter_code
_entity_poly.pdbx_strand_id
1 'polypeptide(L)'
;MRKNLLNLVRVSNTVFPIGHANLIENIAALDGWRETEFVAIALRSGNRRFCVLTAPASIWRNRRQGLIEIKRKAAEAGFRVMLISPQFIQREPRMSNTRAVADTCHIFLTAEDRMAVLLHVLENGYSTLQDCASVIVDSEAPYSAVLSLAGMGLLDIDLDKPLSANTRVDLRQVAA
;
A
#
# COMPACT_ATOMS: atom_id res chain seq x y z
N MET A 1 -12.82 4.21 -0.11
CA MET A 1 -12.00 3.70 1.02
C MET A 1 -11.26 2.40 0.69
N ARG A 2 -11.96 1.35 0.22
CA ARG A 2 -11.33 0.06 -0.10
C ARG A 2 -10.17 0.18 -1.09
N LYS A 3 -10.35 0.91 -2.20
CA LYS A 3 -9.29 1.19 -3.19
C LYS A 3 -8.05 1.84 -2.54
N ASN A 4 -8.24 2.83 -1.68
CA ASN A 4 -7.15 3.54 -1.00
C ASN A 4 -6.34 2.62 -0.08
N LEU A 5 -7.03 1.79 0.71
CA LEU A 5 -6.36 0.80 1.55
C LEU A 5 -5.59 -0.22 0.71
N LEU A 6 -6.18 -0.69 -0.40
CA LEU A 6 -5.48 -1.60 -1.32
C LEU A 6 -4.25 -0.96 -1.96
N ASN A 7 -4.30 0.32 -2.32
CA ASN A 7 -3.12 1.03 -2.84
C ASN A 7 -2.00 1.08 -1.79
N LEU A 8 -2.32 1.39 -0.53
CA LEU A 8 -1.32 1.36 0.55
C LEU A 8 -0.69 -0.03 0.74
N VAL A 9 -1.52 -1.08 0.69
CA VAL A 9 -1.04 -2.46 0.86
C VAL A 9 -0.21 -2.89 -0.35
N ARG A 10 -0.61 -2.55 -1.58
CA ARG A 10 0.11 -2.94 -2.81
C ARG A 10 1.53 -2.37 -2.87
N VAL A 11 1.71 -1.19 -2.32
CA VAL A 11 3.03 -0.54 -2.29
C VAL A 11 3.87 -0.99 -1.07
N SER A 12 3.25 -1.73 -0.14
CA SER A 12 3.95 -2.34 0.99
C SER A 12 4.67 -3.63 0.57
N ASN A 13 5.88 -3.82 1.07
CA ASN A 13 6.65 -5.06 0.90
C ASN A 13 6.28 -6.19 1.83
N THR A 14 5.78 -5.82 2.99
CA THR A 14 5.69 -6.75 4.12
C THR A 14 4.28 -7.26 4.29
N VAL A 15 3.31 -6.69 3.58
CA VAL A 15 1.89 -6.96 3.76
C VAL A 15 1.23 -7.19 2.42
N PHE A 16 0.57 -8.34 2.27
CA PHE A 16 -0.09 -8.74 1.03
C PHE A 16 -1.57 -8.99 1.27
N PRO A 17 -2.46 -8.61 0.33
CA PRO A 17 -3.87 -8.97 0.42
C PRO A 17 -4.03 -10.47 0.14
N ILE A 18 -4.77 -11.15 1.00
CA ILE A 18 -5.14 -12.57 0.83
C ILE A 18 -6.62 -12.77 0.49
N GLY A 19 -7.37 -11.67 0.37
CA GLY A 19 -8.76 -11.66 -0.10
C GLY A 19 -9.72 -10.96 0.85
N HIS A 20 -10.98 -11.40 0.80
CA HIS A 20 -12.05 -10.90 1.64
C HIS A 20 -11.97 -11.42 3.07
N ALA A 21 -12.54 -10.66 4.00
CA ALA A 21 -12.59 -11.02 5.41
C ALA A 21 -14.02 -11.48 5.77
N ASN A 22 -14.55 -12.47 5.04
CA ASN A 22 -15.95 -12.92 5.11
C ASN A 22 -16.45 -13.12 6.55
N LEU A 23 -15.60 -13.67 7.43
CA LEU A 23 -15.98 -13.88 8.83
C LEU A 23 -16.15 -12.56 9.61
N ILE A 24 -15.30 -11.57 9.36
CA ILE A 24 -15.45 -10.22 9.95
C ILE A 24 -16.70 -9.55 9.40
N GLU A 25 -16.96 -9.72 8.10
CA GLU A 25 -18.16 -9.20 7.45
C GLU A 25 -19.43 -9.86 8.04
N ASN A 26 -19.41 -11.16 8.31
CA ASN A 26 -20.50 -11.88 8.97
C ASN A 26 -20.72 -11.43 10.43
N ILE A 27 -19.66 -11.27 11.22
CA ILE A 27 -19.75 -10.75 12.59
C ILE A 27 -20.39 -9.35 12.58
N ALA A 28 -19.95 -8.48 11.65
CA ALA A 28 -20.49 -7.14 11.53
C ALA A 28 -21.97 -7.16 11.09
N ALA A 29 -22.34 -8.03 10.16
CA ALA A 29 -23.71 -8.18 9.67
C ALA A 29 -24.68 -8.60 10.79
N LEU A 30 -24.26 -9.51 11.69
CA LEU A 30 -25.04 -9.90 12.86
C LEU A 30 -25.32 -8.73 13.83
N ASP A 31 -24.44 -7.72 13.83
CA ASP A 31 -24.57 -6.48 14.60
C ASP A 31 -25.25 -5.35 13.81
N GLY A 32 -25.87 -5.67 12.67
CA GLY A 32 -26.62 -4.72 11.84
C GLY A 32 -25.76 -3.77 11.02
N TRP A 33 -24.49 -4.10 10.77
CA TRP A 33 -23.63 -3.33 9.88
C TRP A 33 -23.84 -3.72 8.41
N ARG A 34 -23.83 -2.72 7.53
CA ARG A 34 -23.83 -2.95 6.08
C ARG A 34 -22.41 -2.96 5.53
N GLU A 35 -22.16 -3.74 4.48
CA GLU A 35 -20.85 -3.82 3.81
C GLU A 35 -20.36 -2.47 3.26
N THR A 36 -21.26 -1.52 3.02
CA THR A 36 -20.90 -0.17 2.56
C THR A 36 -20.44 0.76 3.68
N GLU A 37 -20.67 0.40 4.95
CA GLU A 37 -20.32 1.23 6.11
C GLU A 37 -18.89 1.02 6.59
N PHE A 38 -18.25 -0.09 6.23
CA PHE A 38 -16.89 -0.41 6.63
C PHE A 38 -16.13 -1.11 5.50
N VAL A 39 -14.83 -1.27 5.70
CA VAL A 39 -13.97 -2.05 4.82
C VAL A 39 -13.19 -3.01 5.69
N ALA A 40 -13.31 -4.29 5.40
CA ALA A 40 -12.49 -5.35 5.96
C ALA A 40 -11.66 -5.98 4.84
N ILE A 41 -10.35 -6.12 5.06
CA ILE A 41 -9.43 -6.77 4.12
C ILE A 41 -8.56 -7.74 4.90
N ALA A 42 -8.55 -9.00 4.47
CA ALA A 42 -7.65 -10.00 5.01
C ALA A 42 -6.25 -9.79 4.41
N LEU A 43 -5.26 -9.67 5.28
CA LEU A 43 -3.87 -9.41 4.96
C LEU A 43 -2.96 -10.50 5.53
N ARG A 44 -1.79 -10.66 4.92
CA ARG A 44 -0.72 -11.52 5.40
C ARG A 44 0.58 -10.74 5.48
N SER A 45 1.31 -10.90 6.59
CA SER A 45 2.67 -10.42 6.74
C SER A 45 3.55 -11.55 7.27
N GLY A 46 4.50 -12.01 6.44
CA GLY A 46 5.19 -13.28 6.65
C GLY A 46 4.20 -14.43 6.85
N ASN A 47 4.34 -15.17 7.97
CA ASN A 47 3.42 -16.27 8.34
C ASN A 47 2.18 -15.80 9.12
N ARG A 48 2.03 -14.50 9.40
CA ARG A 48 0.93 -13.97 10.20
C ARG A 48 -0.22 -13.50 9.31
N ARG A 49 -1.42 -14.02 9.57
CA ARG A 49 -2.67 -13.54 8.96
C ARG A 49 -3.40 -12.60 9.92
N PHE A 50 -3.95 -11.53 9.41
CA PHE A 50 -4.74 -10.57 10.17
C PHE A 50 -5.72 -9.84 9.25
N CYS A 51 -6.75 -9.22 9.81
CA CYS A 51 -7.67 -8.37 9.07
C CYS A 51 -7.41 -6.91 9.41
N VAL A 52 -7.40 -6.04 8.41
CA VAL A 52 -7.55 -4.60 8.64
C VAL A 52 -9.02 -4.25 8.54
N LEU A 53 -9.52 -3.56 9.56
CA LEU A 53 -10.86 -3.00 9.62
C LEU A 53 -10.76 -1.48 9.64
N THR A 54 -11.50 -0.82 8.75
CA THR A 54 -11.60 0.64 8.71
C THR A 54 -13.00 1.05 8.26
N ALA A 55 -13.35 2.34 8.40
CA ALA A 55 -14.63 2.87 7.98
C ALA A 55 -14.47 4.30 7.44
N PRO A 56 -15.39 4.82 6.62
CA PRO A 56 -15.43 6.23 6.25
C PRO A 56 -15.44 7.14 7.49
N ALA A 57 -14.92 8.37 7.35
CA ALA A 57 -14.76 9.30 8.48
C ALA A 57 -16.06 9.58 9.26
N SER A 58 -17.20 9.63 8.58
CA SER A 58 -18.53 9.78 9.21
C SER A 58 -18.88 8.60 10.10
N ILE A 59 -18.76 7.38 9.58
CA ILE A 59 -19.01 6.13 10.32
C ILE A 59 -18.00 5.96 11.46
N TRP A 60 -16.73 6.23 11.20
CA TRP A 60 -15.68 6.18 12.21
C TRP A 60 -15.96 7.12 13.38
N ARG A 61 -16.50 8.33 13.12
CA ARG A 61 -16.85 9.29 14.17
C ARG A 61 -18.07 8.86 14.97
N ASN A 62 -19.11 8.37 14.29
CA ASN A 62 -20.43 8.16 14.89
C ASN A 62 -20.64 6.75 15.45
N ARG A 63 -19.96 5.74 14.90
CA ARG A 63 -20.15 4.33 15.25
C ARG A 63 -18.85 3.63 15.65
N ARG A 64 -17.84 4.39 16.13
CA ARG A 64 -16.52 3.87 16.52
C ARG A 64 -16.61 2.70 17.51
N GLN A 65 -17.49 2.81 18.51
CA GLN A 65 -17.65 1.78 19.54
C GLN A 65 -18.09 0.44 18.93
N GLY A 66 -18.98 0.45 17.93
CA GLY A 66 -19.37 -0.79 17.25
C GLY A 66 -18.25 -1.39 16.40
N LEU A 67 -17.34 -0.59 15.83
CA LEU A 67 -16.13 -1.14 15.18
C LEU A 67 -15.17 -1.80 16.19
N ILE A 68 -15.07 -1.24 17.41
CA ILE A 68 -14.31 -1.85 18.51
C ILE A 68 -14.96 -3.16 18.95
N GLU A 69 -16.29 -3.20 18.99
CA GLU A 69 -17.05 -4.41 19.33
C GLU A 69 -16.86 -5.52 18.28
N ILE A 70 -16.91 -5.19 16.98
CA ILE A 70 -16.58 -6.14 15.90
C ILE A 70 -15.16 -6.70 16.11
N LYS A 71 -14.17 -5.84 16.39
CA LYS A 71 -12.80 -6.25 16.70
C LYS A 71 -12.75 -7.18 17.92
N ARG A 72 -13.52 -6.89 18.97
CA ARG A 72 -13.59 -7.68 20.20
C ARG A 72 -14.14 -9.08 19.92
N LYS A 73 -15.32 -9.17 19.27
CA LYS A 73 -15.96 -10.43 18.86
C LYS A 73 -15.07 -11.27 17.94
N ALA A 74 -14.40 -10.62 16.98
CA ALA A 74 -13.45 -11.30 16.11
C ALA A 74 -12.26 -11.88 16.89
N ALA A 75 -11.75 -11.16 17.90
CA ALA A 75 -10.69 -11.67 18.77
C ALA A 75 -11.14 -12.86 19.63
N GLU A 76 -12.38 -12.84 20.14
CA GLU A 76 -12.99 -13.99 20.84
C GLU A 76 -13.09 -15.23 19.93
N ALA A 77 -13.33 -15.02 18.63
CA ALA A 77 -13.31 -16.07 17.62
C ALA A 77 -11.89 -16.46 17.14
N GLY A 78 -10.82 -15.93 17.75
CA GLY A 78 -9.43 -16.25 17.43
C GLY A 78 -8.83 -15.47 16.25
N PHE A 79 -9.50 -14.44 15.74
CA PHE A 79 -9.02 -13.63 14.62
C PHE A 79 -8.32 -12.35 15.07
N ARG A 80 -7.19 -12.06 14.43
CA ARG A 80 -6.47 -10.80 14.66
C ARG A 80 -7.05 -9.70 13.78
N VAL A 81 -7.65 -8.69 14.39
CA VAL A 81 -8.19 -7.52 13.70
C VAL A 81 -7.44 -6.26 14.12
N MET A 82 -6.89 -5.55 13.14
CA MET A 82 -6.30 -4.24 13.30
C MET A 82 -7.30 -3.17 12.85
N LEU A 83 -7.70 -2.32 13.79
CA LEU A 83 -8.58 -1.20 13.50
C LEU A 83 -7.73 0.01 13.08
N ILE A 84 -7.90 0.46 11.84
CA ILE A 84 -7.13 1.58 11.26
C ILE A 84 -8.06 2.76 10.99
N SER A 85 -7.68 3.95 11.46
CA SER A 85 -8.45 5.16 11.23
C SER A 85 -8.44 5.57 9.76
N PRO A 86 -9.54 6.16 9.24
CA PRO A 86 -9.57 6.67 7.88
C PRO A 86 -8.54 7.78 7.66
N GLN A 87 -8.22 8.59 8.69
CA GLN A 87 -7.20 9.63 8.61
C GLN A 87 -5.81 9.05 8.38
N PHE A 88 -5.51 7.89 8.96
CA PHE A 88 -4.24 7.21 8.68
C PHE A 88 -4.17 6.79 7.22
N ILE A 89 -5.24 6.22 6.68
CA ILE A 89 -5.30 5.76 5.28
C ILE A 89 -5.23 6.94 4.30
N GLN A 90 -5.90 8.05 4.61
CA GLN A 90 -6.01 9.22 3.76
C GLN A 90 -4.92 10.26 4.01
N ARG A 91 -3.86 9.91 4.74
CA ARG A 91 -2.79 10.87 5.06
C ARG A 91 -2.06 11.27 3.78
N GLU A 92 -2.05 12.57 3.49
CA GLU A 92 -1.21 13.14 2.44
C GLU A 92 0.20 13.46 2.96
N PRO A 93 1.24 13.43 2.10
CA PRO A 93 1.21 13.14 0.66
C PRO A 93 1.19 11.63 0.32
N ARG A 94 1.28 10.76 1.33
CA ARG A 94 1.38 9.30 1.17
C ARG A 94 0.25 8.71 0.34
N MET A 95 -0.99 9.16 0.54
CA MET A 95 -2.12 8.66 -0.24
C MET A 95 -1.97 8.99 -1.73
N SER A 96 -1.65 10.25 -2.07
CA SER A 96 -1.42 10.65 -3.46
C SER A 96 -0.24 9.90 -4.09
N ASN A 97 0.86 9.75 -3.35
CA ASN A 97 2.06 9.07 -3.82
C ASN A 97 1.82 7.56 -4.05
N THR A 98 1.16 6.88 -3.11
CA THR A 98 0.84 5.45 -3.24
C THR A 98 -0.16 5.20 -4.37
N ARG A 99 -1.06 6.15 -4.62
CA ARG A 99 -1.92 6.13 -5.81
C ARG A 99 -1.10 6.29 -7.09
N ALA A 100 -0.17 7.24 -7.14
CA ALA A 100 0.70 7.43 -8.31
C ALA A 100 1.46 6.13 -8.62
N VAL A 101 2.11 5.52 -7.62
CA VAL A 101 2.79 4.22 -7.79
C VAL A 101 1.83 3.13 -8.29
N ALA A 102 0.67 2.98 -7.65
CA ALA A 102 -0.32 1.98 -8.04
C ALA A 102 -0.86 2.18 -9.47
N ASP A 103 -1.03 3.44 -9.88
CA ASP A 103 -1.47 3.81 -11.22
C ASP A 103 -0.35 3.53 -12.26
N THR A 104 0.93 3.48 -11.87
CA THR A 104 2.05 3.12 -12.78
C THR A 104 2.34 1.63 -12.94
N CYS A 105 1.72 0.74 -12.16
CA CYS A 105 2.04 -0.70 -12.17
C CYS A 105 1.80 -1.43 -13.52
N HIS A 106 1.13 -0.78 -14.48
CA HIS A 106 0.88 -1.33 -15.81
C HIS A 106 1.93 -0.92 -16.85
N ILE A 107 2.88 -0.06 -16.48
CA ILE A 107 3.94 0.40 -17.38
C ILE A 107 4.91 -0.73 -17.61
N PHE A 108 5.10 -1.09 -18.88
CA PHE A 108 6.08 -2.05 -19.32
C PHE A 108 7.46 -1.38 -19.37
N LEU A 109 8.45 -2.01 -18.74
CA LEU A 109 9.86 -1.64 -18.90
C LEU A 109 10.58 -2.79 -19.61
N THR A 110 11.48 -2.44 -20.51
CA THR A 110 12.42 -3.41 -21.08
C THR A 110 13.33 -3.96 -19.98
N ALA A 111 13.88 -5.15 -20.20
CA ALA A 111 14.84 -5.73 -19.26
C ALA A 111 16.10 -4.85 -19.12
N GLU A 112 16.48 -4.18 -20.22
CA GLU A 112 17.62 -3.27 -20.30
C GLU A 112 17.40 -2.01 -19.45
N ASP A 113 16.28 -1.29 -19.64
CA ASP A 113 15.94 -0.11 -18.84
C ASP A 113 15.83 -0.45 -17.35
N ARG A 114 15.17 -1.57 -17.03
CA ARG A 114 15.08 -2.03 -15.64
C ARG A 114 16.47 -2.26 -15.05
N MET A 115 17.37 -2.92 -15.78
CA MET A 115 18.72 -3.19 -15.28
C MET A 115 19.56 -1.92 -15.17
N ALA A 116 19.43 -1.00 -16.13
CA ALA A 116 20.12 0.29 -16.12
C ALA A 116 19.78 1.09 -14.85
N VAL A 117 18.50 1.17 -14.48
CA VAL A 117 18.07 1.84 -13.23
C VAL A 117 18.65 1.13 -12.01
N LEU A 118 18.57 -0.20 -11.93
CA LEU A 118 19.04 -0.94 -10.75
C LEU A 118 20.56 -0.84 -10.57
N LEU A 119 21.33 -0.95 -11.66
CA LEU A 119 22.78 -0.76 -11.64
C LEU A 119 23.15 0.66 -11.25
N HIS A 120 22.44 1.66 -11.81
CA HIS A 120 22.67 3.06 -11.47
C HIS A 120 22.51 3.33 -9.96
N VAL A 121 21.44 2.81 -9.33
CA VAL A 121 21.27 2.96 -7.87
C VAL A 121 22.33 2.17 -7.09
N LEU A 122 22.67 0.96 -7.55
CA LEU A 122 23.70 0.12 -6.90
C LEU A 122 25.07 0.80 -6.84
N GLU A 123 25.49 1.40 -7.96
CA GLU A 123 26.80 2.04 -8.10
C GLU A 123 26.92 3.33 -7.29
N ASN A 124 25.82 4.07 -7.12
CA ASN A 124 25.78 5.35 -6.41
C ASN A 124 25.33 5.21 -4.94
N GLY A 125 24.89 4.02 -4.53
CA GLY A 125 24.35 3.71 -3.20
C GLY A 125 22.90 4.22 -3.01
N TYR A 126 22.63 5.48 -3.34
CA TYR A 126 21.28 6.01 -3.52
C TYR A 126 21.27 6.99 -4.69
N SER A 127 20.13 7.16 -5.33
CA SER A 127 19.95 8.12 -6.43
C SER A 127 18.73 8.99 -6.23
N THR A 128 18.52 9.97 -7.10
CA THR A 128 17.26 10.71 -7.17
C THR A 128 16.32 10.11 -8.21
N LEU A 129 15.03 10.44 -8.11
CA LEU A 129 14.03 10.04 -9.10
C LEU A 129 14.39 10.55 -10.50
N GLN A 130 14.97 11.76 -10.61
CA GLN A 130 15.45 12.31 -11.87
C GLN A 130 16.64 11.54 -12.43
N ASP A 131 17.63 11.20 -11.60
CA ASP A 131 18.81 10.45 -12.07
C ASP A 131 18.39 9.07 -12.59
N CYS A 132 17.52 8.37 -11.84
CA CYS A 132 16.94 7.11 -12.27
C CYS A 132 16.11 7.24 -13.56
N ALA A 133 15.36 8.33 -13.73
CA ALA A 133 14.60 8.57 -14.96
C ALA A 133 15.52 8.86 -16.16
N SER A 134 16.70 9.45 -15.92
CA SER A 134 17.63 9.84 -16.99
C SER A 134 18.36 8.67 -17.65
N VAL A 135 18.45 7.53 -16.96
CA VAL A 135 19.10 6.31 -17.50
C VAL A 135 18.14 5.42 -18.29
N ILE A 136 16.85 5.75 -18.32
CA ILE A 136 15.83 5.04 -19.08
C ILE A 136 15.79 5.61 -20.50
N VAL A 137 15.93 4.75 -21.50
CA VAL A 137 16.03 5.15 -22.91
C VAL A 137 14.72 4.89 -23.65
N ASP A 138 14.07 3.74 -23.41
CA ASP A 138 13.00 3.25 -24.28
C ASP A 138 11.57 3.63 -23.79
N SER A 139 11.46 4.34 -22.67
CA SER A 139 10.15 4.71 -22.09
C SER A 139 9.74 6.15 -22.40
N GLU A 140 8.51 6.32 -22.90
CA GLU A 140 7.88 7.64 -23.07
C GLU A 140 7.54 8.34 -21.73
N ALA A 141 7.56 7.59 -20.62
CA ALA A 141 7.23 8.10 -19.29
C ALA A 141 8.25 7.61 -18.25
N PRO A 142 9.50 8.11 -18.29
CA PRO A 142 10.62 7.55 -17.49
C PRO A 142 10.39 7.69 -15.98
N TYR A 143 9.82 8.80 -15.49
CA TYR A 143 9.44 8.93 -14.08
C TYR A 143 8.45 7.86 -13.63
N SER A 144 7.42 7.63 -14.45
CA SER A 144 6.40 6.63 -14.17
C SER A 144 6.98 5.21 -14.24
N ALA A 145 7.97 4.98 -15.10
CA ALA A 145 8.71 3.74 -15.17
C ALA A 145 9.51 3.47 -13.88
N VAL A 146 10.18 4.47 -13.32
CA VAL A 146 10.85 4.35 -12.00
C VAL A 146 9.84 4.08 -10.88
N LEU A 147 8.68 4.75 -10.87
CA LEU A 147 7.61 4.46 -9.90
C LEU A 147 7.05 3.03 -10.05
N SER A 148 6.96 2.53 -11.28
CA SER A 148 6.56 1.14 -11.54
C SER A 148 7.54 0.15 -10.90
N LEU A 149 8.85 0.40 -10.99
CA LEU A 149 9.87 -0.42 -10.31
C LEU A 149 9.72 -0.40 -8.78
N ALA A 150 9.36 0.73 -8.18
CA ALA A 150 9.03 0.80 -6.76
C ALA A 150 7.76 -0.01 -6.43
N GLY A 151 6.74 0.06 -7.30
CA GLY A 151 5.52 -0.75 -7.19
C GLY A 151 5.75 -2.26 -7.34
N MET A 152 6.77 -2.66 -8.12
CA MET A 152 7.22 -4.06 -8.24
C MET A 152 8.07 -4.52 -7.04
N GLY A 153 8.43 -3.60 -6.14
CA GLY A 153 9.27 -3.92 -4.99
C GLY A 153 10.75 -4.06 -5.30
N LEU A 154 11.24 -3.42 -6.36
CA LEU A 154 12.66 -3.38 -6.70
C LEU A 154 13.37 -2.14 -6.13
N LEU A 155 12.64 -1.05 -5.97
CA LEU A 155 13.13 0.22 -5.44
C LEU A 155 12.35 0.62 -4.19
N ASP A 156 13.02 1.35 -3.29
CA ASP A 156 12.39 2.00 -2.15
C ASP A 156 12.34 3.52 -2.36
N ILE A 157 11.18 4.10 -2.08
CA ILE A 157 10.91 5.54 -2.23
C ILE A 157 10.17 6.00 -0.98
N ASP A 158 10.60 7.13 -0.40
CA ASP A 158 9.90 7.74 0.74
C ASP A 158 8.58 8.37 0.28
N LEU A 159 7.49 7.65 0.49
CA LEU A 159 6.15 8.10 0.12
C LEU A 159 5.53 9.03 1.16
N ASP A 160 6.14 9.24 2.33
CA ASP A 160 5.62 10.16 3.35
C ASP A 160 5.97 11.63 3.03
N LYS A 161 6.77 11.89 1.99
CA LYS A 161 7.12 13.23 1.48
C LYS A 161 6.60 13.46 0.07
N PRO A 162 6.33 14.71 -0.36
CA PRO A 162 5.88 14.98 -1.72
C PRO A 162 6.88 14.46 -2.75
N LEU A 163 6.38 13.76 -3.78
CA LEU A 163 7.23 13.31 -4.88
C LEU A 163 7.71 14.52 -5.68
N SER A 164 9.02 14.57 -5.90
CA SER A 164 9.74 15.55 -6.71
C SER A 164 10.91 14.88 -7.45
N ALA A 165 11.54 15.59 -8.38
CA ALA A 165 12.74 15.15 -9.08
C ALA A 165 13.86 14.68 -8.11
N ASN A 166 14.00 15.36 -6.97
CA ASN A 166 15.02 15.08 -5.95
C ASN A 166 14.61 14.01 -4.94
N THR A 167 13.49 13.31 -5.15
CA THR A 167 13.06 12.25 -4.24
C THR A 167 14.11 11.15 -4.24
N ARG A 168 14.58 10.78 -3.05
CA ARG A 168 15.54 9.70 -2.87
C ARG A 168 14.92 8.37 -3.31
N VAL A 169 15.68 7.65 -4.13
CA VAL A 169 15.41 6.29 -4.59
C VAL A 169 16.56 5.41 -4.09
N ASP A 170 16.21 4.30 -3.47
CA ASP A 170 17.17 3.33 -2.95
C ASP A 170 16.87 1.94 -3.51
N LEU A 171 17.85 1.05 -3.50
CA LEU A 171 17.59 -0.35 -3.78
C LEU A 171 16.79 -0.95 -2.64
N ARG A 172 15.77 -1.71 -3.01
CA ARG A 172 14.98 -2.40 -2.01
C ARG A 172 15.75 -3.58 -1.46
N GLN A 173 16.22 -3.47 -0.22
CA GLN A 173 16.83 -4.60 0.48
C GLN A 173 15.75 -5.65 0.77
N VAL A 174 15.94 -6.84 0.21
CA VAL A 174 15.15 -8.01 0.60
C VAL A 174 15.61 -8.41 1.99
N ALA A 175 14.77 -8.19 3.00
CA ALA A 175 15.02 -8.76 4.32
C ALA A 175 15.04 -10.29 4.17
N ALA A 176 16.21 -10.89 4.43
CA ALA A 176 16.40 -12.33 4.46
C ALA A 176 15.59 -12.99 5.58
#